data_AF-A0A1H2MBG0-F1
#
_entry.id   AF-A0A1H2MBG0-F1
#
_cell.length_a   1.000
_cell.length_b   1.000
_cell.length_c   1.000
_cell.angle_alpha   90.00
_cell.angle_beta   90.00
_cell.angle_gamma   90.00
#
_symmetry.space_group_name_H-M   'P 1'
#
loop_
_entity.id
_entity.type
_entity.pdbx_description
1 polymer ?
#
loop_
_entity_poly.entity_id
_entity_poly.type
_entity_poly.pdbx_seq_one_letter_code
_entity_poly.pdbx_strand_id
1 'polypeptide(L)'
;MKEIEHPPHAASLLESMRSIGYTLESALADILDNSLSANAKSVDIEFRPSDEPYIAIIDDGHGMSSVTLERAMRHGSTNPLELRAVDDMGRYGLGLKTSSLSQCRRMTVISKQESVVTGLCWDLDVIIDRQSWVMLKLDKEDLASIPHIDALDKKKSGTLVLWQKLDKLIAGEASVEAALVGKMAHVYDHLSLVFHRFLSKEDKNPKVSISINGKKLPPVDPFLTDHQATQSLEQDSFSIDGEKVVVKPFIIPHLSKLSVEQIQLAGGTEGIRNHQGFYVYRNRRLIIWGTWFRLASKDELSKLARVRVDIPNSLDHLWTLDIKKSAAHPPEIVRKNLKRTIDRIRMVSGRTIKFRGRIAEKIDFTPTWNEVVDRDGVRFDINREHPIIKDFQCGLPSKGAESSFEIILRIIEGSFPADALYSRMASDMKPGFNGEYLEKQLREMAMTLFEGIANESPIRNHLLSTLHVIEPFNLYPALTRKIVEELERLEQ
;
A
#
# COMPACT_ATOMS: atom_id res chain seq x y z
N MET A 1 -18.08 30.88 -45.55
CA MET A 1 -16.90 30.74 -44.68
C MET A 1 -15.73 30.29 -45.54
N LYS A 2 -14.49 30.70 -45.23
CA LYS A 2 -13.26 30.21 -45.88
C LYS A 2 -12.48 29.39 -44.87
N GLU A 3 -12.00 28.24 -45.31
CA GLU A 3 -11.11 27.38 -44.52
C GLU A 3 -9.67 27.91 -44.62
N ILE A 4 -8.95 27.90 -43.50
CA ILE A 4 -7.55 28.28 -43.40
C ILE A 4 -6.84 27.20 -42.60
N GLU A 5 -5.78 26.60 -43.17
CA GLU A 5 -4.93 25.66 -42.46
C GLU A 5 -4.10 26.39 -41.40
N HIS A 6 -4.17 25.92 -40.15
CA HIS A 6 -3.47 26.53 -39.03
C HIS A 6 -2.79 25.45 -38.15
N PRO A 7 -1.73 24.80 -38.66
CA PRO A 7 -1.00 23.78 -37.90
C PRO A 7 -0.34 24.41 -36.66
N PRO A 8 -0.19 23.64 -35.56
CA PRO A 8 0.43 24.15 -34.34
C PRO A 8 1.91 24.46 -34.55
N HIS A 9 2.37 25.54 -33.94
CA HIS A 9 3.78 25.89 -33.89
C HIS A 9 4.57 24.81 -33.12
N ALA A 10 5.54 24.18 -33.80
CA ALA A 10 6.21 22.98 -33.32
C ALA A 10 6.85 23.16 -31.94
N ALA A 11 7.69 24.18 -31.81
CA ALA A 11 8.41 24.47 -30.56
C ALA A 11 7.44 24.74 -29.39
N SER A 12 6.40 25.55 -29.63
CA SER A 12 5.44 25.93 -28.59
C SER A 12 4.61 24.74 -28.12
N LEU A 13 4.16 23.90 -29.05
CA LEU A 13 3.40 22.70 -28.69
C LEU A 13 4.29 21.72 -27.92
N LEU A 14 5.52 21.46 -28.37
CA LEU A 14 6.41 20.54 -27.69
C LEU A 14 6.77 21.02 -26.28
N GLU A 15 7.20 22.27 -26.09
CA GLU A 15 7.48 22.78 -24.74
C GLU A 15 6.24 22.73 -23.82
N SER A 16 5.04 22.93 -24.37
CA SER A 16 3.80 22.75 -23.63
C SER A 16 3.57 21.28 -23.24
N MET A 17 3.78 20.34 -24.17
CA MET A 17 3.66 18.90 -23.91
C MET A 17 4.68 18.42 -22.87
N ARG A 18 5.87 19.02 -22.81
CA ARG A 18 6.89 18.70 -21.79
C ARG A 18 6.48 19.12 -20.38
N SER A 19 5.54 20.05 -20.26
CA SER A 19 5.05 20.57 -18.97
C SER A 19 3.86 19.78 -18.43
N ILE A 20 3.43 18.74 -19.15
CA ILE A 20 2.51 17.72 -18.66
C ILE A 20 3.23 17.01 -17.50
N GLY A 21 2.75 17.20 -16.26
CA GLY A 21 3.45 16.90 -15.01
C GLY A 21 3.70 15.41 -14.72
N TYR A 22 4.44 14.73 -15.59
CA TYR A 22 4.99 13.40 -15.37
C TYR A 22 6.11 13.46 -14.33
N THR A 23 6.04 12.54 -13.37
CA THR A 23 7.17 12.16 -12.53
C THR A 23 8.09 11.21 -13.30
N LEU A 24 9.37 11.11 -12.92
CA LEU A 24 10.33 10.21 -13.57
C LEU A 24 9.84 8.76 -13.51
N GLU A 25 9.30 8.36 -12.38
CA GLU A 25 8.73 7.05 -12.09
C GLU A 25 7.59 6.73 -13.05
N SER A 26 6.61 7.64 -13.17
CA SER A 26 5.51 7.48 -14.12
C SER A 26 5.97 7.45 -15.57
N ALA A 27 7.00 8.24 -15.91
CA ALA A 27 7.49 8.33 -17.28
C ALA A 27 8.20 7.03 -17.70
N LEU A 28 9.07 6.49 -16.84
CA LEU A 28 9.74 5.21 -17.07
C LEU A 28 8.74 4.06 -17.08
N ALA A 29 7.75 4.07 -16.19
CA ALA A 29 6.74 3.04 -16.18
C ALA A 29 5.92 3.01 -17.48
N ASP A 30 5.64 4.17 -18.09
CA ASP A 30 4.99 4.24 -19.41
C ASP A 30 5.87 3.68 -20.55
N ILE A 31 7.20 3.80 -20.45
CA ILE A 31 8.10 3.15 -21.42
C ILE A 31 8.09 1.63 -21.22
N LEU A 32 8.16 1.16 -19.97
CA LEU A 32 8.09 -0.26 -19.65
C LEU A 32 6.76 -0.90 -20.08
N ASP A 33 5.64 -0.18 -19.94
CA ASP A 33 4.34 -0.62 -20.43
C ASP A 33 4.41 -0.93 -21.96
N ASN A 34 5.11 -0.10 -22.75
CA ASN A 34 5.31 -0.37 -24.18
C ASN A 34 6.18 -1.60 -24.43
N SER A 35 7.26 -1.79 -23.66
CA SER A 35 8.12 -2.99 -23.77
C SER A 35 7.33 -4.26 -23.44
N LEU A 36 6.46 -4.23 -22.42
CA LEU A 36 5.57 -5.35 -22.09
C LEU A 36 4.54 -5.63 -23.19
N SER A 37 3.91 -4.59 -23.75
CA SER A 37 3.02 -4.75 -24.91
C SER A 37 3.76 -5.28 -26.15
N ALA A 38 5.06 -5.00 -26.27
CA ALA A 38 5.92 -5.58 -27.30
C ALA A 38 6.38 -7.04 -26.99
N ASN A 39 5.81 -7.65 -25.94
CA ASN A 39 6.12 -9.00 -25.46
C ASN A 39 7.58 -9.19 -25.01
N ALA A 40 8.21 -8.14 -24.50
CA ALA A 40 9.54 -8.24 -23.91
C ALA A 40 9.54 -9.16 -22.68
N LYS A 41 10.58 -9.99 -22.58
CA LYS A 41 10.87 -10.86 -21.43
C LYS A 41 11.97 -10.29 -20.55
N SER A 42 12.78 -9.39 -21.09
CA SER A 42 13.85 -8.68 -20.39
C SER A 42 13.83 -7.21 -20.78
N VAL A 43 13.85 -6.34 -19.79
CA VAL A 43 14.03 -4.89 -19.97
C VAL A 43 15.12 -4.39 -19.04
N ASP A 44 16.11 -3.72 -19.61
CA ASP A 44 17.26 -3.19 -18.89
C ASP A 44 17.20 -1.66 -18.92
N ILE A 45 17.21 -1.04 -17.74
CA ILE A 45 17.27 0.42 -17.57
C ILE A 45 18.70 0.76 -17.17
N GLU A 46 19.39 1.51 -18.00
CA GLU A 46 20.77 1.95 -17.76
C GLU A 46 20.78 3.47 -17.59
N PHE A 47 21.43 3.99 -16.56
CA PHE A 47 21.59 5.43 -16.37
C PHE A 47 23.03 5.79 -16.02
N ARG A 48 23.49 6.91 -16.58
CA ARG A 48 24.78 7.52 -16.27
C ARG A 48 24.56 8.91 -15.71
N PRO A 49 25.08 9.22 -14.51
CA PRO A 49 24.92 10.54 -13.90
C PRO A 49 26.00 11.57 -14.25
N SER A 50 27.14 11.15 -14.82
CA SER A 50 28.32 11.99 -15.08
C SER A 50 28.66 12.11 -16.57
N ASP A 51 29.50 13.11 -16.89
CA ASP A 51 30.12 13.44 -18.18
C ASP A 51 29.17 13.79 -19.34
N GLU A 52 28.02 13.13 -19.43
CA GLU A 52 26.85 13.45 -20.25
C GLU A 52 25.68 12.61 -19.71
N PRO A 53 24.83 13.17 -18.82
CA PRO A 53 23.81 12.37 -18.15
C PRO A 53 22.75 11.83 -19.12
N TYR A 54 22.44 10.54 -18.98
CA TYR A 54 21.41 9.87 -19.77
C TYR A 54 20.67 8.79 -19.00
N ILE A 55 19.50 8.42 -19.52
CA ILE A 55 18.76 7.21 -19.16
C ILE A 55 18.44 6.45 -20.45
N ALA A 56 18.77 5.17 -20.50
CA ALA A 56 18.48 4.26 -21.61
C ALA A 56 17.59 3.12 -21.12
N ILE A 57 16.59 2.75 -21.92
CA ILE A 57 15.69 1.61 -21.67
C ILE A 57 15.82 0.68 -22.86
N ILE A 58 16.26 -0.56 -22.62
CA ILE A 58 16.58 -1.53 -23.67
C ILE A 58 15.75 -2.80 -23.43
N ASP A 59 14.86 -3.15 -24.36
CA ASP A 59 14.04 -4.36 -24.29
C ASP A 59 14.40 -5.40 -25.35
N ASP A 60 13.90 -6.63 -25.16
CA ASP A 60 13.98 -7.74 -26.11
C ASP A 60 12.62 -8.07 -26.77
N GLY A 61 11.75 -7.07 -26.89
CA GLY A 61 10.46 -7.20 -27.55
C GLY A 61 10.58 -7.45 -29.06
N HIS A 62 9.44 -7.48 -29.76
CA HIS A 62 9.40 -7.79 -31.20
C HIS A 62 10.00 -6.69 -32.11
N GLY A 63 10.33 -5.52 -31.55
CA GLY A 63 10.83 -4.37 -32.29
C GLY A 63 9.82 -3.80 -33.30
N MET A 64 10.29 -2.89 -34.14
CA MET A 64 9.51 -2.15 -35.14
C MET A 64 10.32 -1.99 -36.42
N SER A 65 9.66 -2.15 -37.56
CA SER A 65 10.18 -1.78 -38.88
C SER A 65 10.40 -0.25 -38.98
N SER A 66 11.15 0.22 -39.98
CA SER A 66 11.34 1.66 -40.23
C SER A 66 10.00 2.41 -40.35
N VAL A 67 9.03 1.85 -41.08
CA VAL A 67 7.72 2.47 -41.28
C VAL A 67 6.92 2.51 -39.98
N THR A 68 6.95 1.42 -39.20
CA THR A 68 6.27 1.36 -37.91
C THR A 68 6.90 2.35 -36.92
N LEU A 69 8.23 2.43 -36.87
CA LEU A 69 8.94 3.36 -36.00
C LEU A 69 8.64 4.83 -36.38
N GLU A 70 8.66 5.18 -37.67
CA GLU A 70 8.30 6.52 -38.14
C GLU A 70 6.87 6.91 -37.73
N ARG A 71 5.91 5.98 -37.87
CA ARG A 71 4.52 6.19 -37.40
C ARG A 71 4.42 6.29 -35.89
N ALA A 72 5.16 5.45 -35.16
CA ALA A 72 5.19 5.45 -33.70
C ALA A 72 5.81 6.74 -33.15
N MET A 73 6.79 7.33 -33.83
CA MET A 73 7.46 8.57 -33.45
C MET A 73 6.69 9.83 -33.85
N ARG A 74 5.75 9.74 -34.80
CA ARG A 74 4.88 10.86 -35.18
C ARG A 74 3.92 11.25 -34.04
N HIS A 75 3.81 12.55 -33.76
CA HIS A 75 2.85 13.08 -32.80
C HIS A 75 1.41 12.96 -33.34
N GLY A 76 0.47 12.53 -32.49
CA GLY A 76 -0.95 12.42 -32.85
C GLY A 76 -1.29 11.33 -33.88
N SER A 77 -0.45 10.29 -34.00
CA SER A 77 -0.60 9.26 -35.06
C SER A 77 -1.63 8.17 -34.78
N THR A 78 -2.12 8.03 -33.55
CA THR A 78 -3.09 6.98 -33.16
C THR A 78 -4.41 7.60 -32.76
N ASN A 79 -5.51 7.16 -33.37
CA ASN A 79 -6.85 7.56 -32.97
C ASN A 79 -7.19 6.92 -31.61
N PRO A 80 -7.52 7.68 -30.55
CA PRO A 80 -7.90 7.13 -29.25
C PRO A 80 -9.17 6.26 -29.27
N LEU A 81 -9.95 6.34 -30.36
CA LEU A 81 -11.22 5.62 -30.55
C LEU A 81 -11.06 4.27 -31.25
N GLU A 82 -9.86 3.91 -31.72
CA GLU A 82 -9.63 2.59 -32.32
C GLU A 82 -9.62 1.49 -31.26
N LEU A 83 -10.28 0.36 -31.56
CA LEU A 83 -10.29 -0.85 -30.72
C LEU A 83 -8.87 -1.42 -30.60
N ARG A 84 -8.36 -1.50 -29.37
CA ARG A 84 -7.01 -2.01 -29.05
C ARG A 84 -7.03 -3.47 -28.65
N ALA A 85 -5.86 -4.11 -28.72
CA ALA A 85 -5.69 -5.48 -28.25
C ALA A 85 -5.95 -5.56 -26.73
N VAL A 86 -6.43 -6.72 -26.28
CA VAL A 86 -6.86 -6.96 -24.88
C VAL A 86 -5.69 -6.77 -23.89
N ASP A 87 -4.46 -6.95 -24.35
CA ASP A 87 -3.19 -6.85 -23.62
C ASP A 87 -2.46 -5.50 -23.81
N ASP A 88 -3.01 -4.56 -24.59
CA ASP A 88 -2.38 -3.24 -24.78
C ASP A 88 -2.39 -2.43 -23.47
N MET A 89 -1.22 -2.00 -23.01
CA MET A 89 -1.08 -1.28 -21.75
C MET A 89 -1.27 0.24 -21.90
N GLY A 90 -1.31 0.76 -23.14
CA GLY A 90 -1.46 2.18 -23.45
C GLY A 90 -2.87 2.57 -23.90
N ARG A 91 -3.26 3.83 -23.70
CA ARG A 91 -4.58 4.36 -24.12
C ARG A 91 -4.55 5.44 -25.20
N TYR A 92 -3.53 6.30 -25.22
CA TYR A 92 -3.55 7.51 -26.06
C TYR A 92 -2.55 7.50 -27.21
N GLY A 93 -1.67 6.49 -27.33
CA GLY A 93 -0.58 6.50 -28.34
C GLY A 93 0.44 7.64 -28.16
N LEU A 94 0.30 8.39 -27.06
CA LEU A 94 1.15 9.52 -26.69
C LEU A 94 2.27 9.12 -25.73
N GLY A 95 2.08 8.02 -24.97
CA GLY A 95 2.94 7.56 -23.87
C GLY A 95 4.43 7.74 -24.16
N LEU A 96 4.97 7.05 -25.16
CA LEU A 96 6.38 7.14 -25.55
C LEU A 96 6.92 8.58 -25.67
N LYS A 97 6.21 9.46 -26.39
CA LYS A 97 6.70 10.81 -26.71
C LYS A 97 6.48 11.77 -25.56
N THR A 98 5.29 11.76 -24.96
CA THR A 98 4.96 12.66 -23.85
C THR A 98 5.72 12.30 -22.59
N SER A 99 5.85 11.01 -22.26
CA SER A 99 6.61 10.59 -21.09
C SER A 99 8.08 10.92 -21.26
N SER A 100 8.69 10.60 -22.41
CA SER A 100 10.11 10.86 -22.65
C SER A 100 10.44 12.35 -22.68
N LEU A 101 9.73 13.15 -23.49
CA LEU A 101 10.05 14.58 -23.64
C LEU A 101 9.76 15.37 -22.35
N SER A 102 8.88 14.88 -21.47
CA SER A 102 8.73 15.47 -20.13
C SER A 102 9.99 15.36 -19.27
N GLN A 103 10.86 14.40 -19.54
CA GLN A 103 12.09 14.14 -18.77
C GLN A 103 13.38 14.58 -19.50
N CYS A 104 13.32 14.83 -20.81
CA CYS A 104 14.51 15.12 -21.63
C CYS A 104 14.24 16.12 -22.77
N ARG A 105 15.29 16.75 -23.30
CA ARG A 105 15.19 17.56 -24.55
C ARG A 105 15.52 16.75 -25.81
N ARG A 106 16.25 15.65 -25.66
CA ARG A 106 16.63 14.75 -26.75
C ARG A 106 16.18 13.33 -26.44
N MET A 107 15.25 12.82 -27.24
CA MET A 107 14.77 11.46 -27.19
C MET A 107 15.17 10.74 -28.48
N THR A 108 15.97 9.67 -28.36
CA THR A 108 16.32 8.79 -29.46
C THR A 108 15.67 7.44 -29.27
N VAL A 109 15.07 6.89 -30.32
CA VAL A 109 14.50 5.54 -30.32
C VAL A 109 15.16 4.74 -31.44
N ILE A 110 15.78 3.63 -31.06
CA ILE A 110 16.41 2.68 -31.96
C ILE A 110 15.66 1.37 -31.84
N SER A 111 15.25 0.81 -32.97
CA SER A 111 14.48 -0.41 -33.00
C SER A 111 15.13 -1.42 -33.94
N LYS A 112 15.19 -2.67 -33.50
CA LYS A 112 15.71 -3.81 -34.25
C LYS A 112 14.59 -4.81 -34.53
N GLN A 113 14.29 -5.01 -35.82
CA GLN A 113 13.35 -6.04 -36.29
C GLN A 113 13.95 -6.74 -37.51
N GLU A 114 13.94 -8.08 -37.51
CA GLU A 114 14.45 -8.89 -38.62
C GLU A 114 15.90 -8.52 -39.05
N SER A 115 16.76 -8.22 -38.08
CA SER A 115 18.16 -7.76 -38.25
C SER A 115 18.33 -6.34 -38.83
N VAL A 116 17.24 -5.64 -39.12
CA VAL A 116 17.27 -4.23 -39.53
C VAL A 116 17.20 -3.34 -38.30
N VAL A 117 18.17 -2.46 -38.16
CA VAL A 117 18.22 -1.45 -37.09
C VAL A 117 17.86 -0.10 -37.68
N THR A 118 16.85 0.57 -37.12
CA THR A 118 16.46 1.93 -37.50
C THR A 118 16.45 2.83 -36.27
N GLY A 119 17.08 4.01 -36.36
CA GLY A 119 17.10 5.01 -35.31
C GLY A 119 16.41 6.30 -35.75
N LEU A 120 15.53 6.83 -34.90
CA LEU A 120 14.91 8.15 -35.05
C LEU A 120 15.11 8.98 -33.78
N CYS A 121 15.30 10.29 -33.93
CA CYS A 121 15.52 11.19 -32.80
C CYS A 121 14.66 12.44 -32.91
N TRP A 122 14.02 12.76 -31.79
CA TRP A 122 13.45 14.07 -31.51
C TRP A 122 14.43 14.87 -30.66
N ASP A 123 15.03 15.91 -31.24
CA ASP A 123 15.84 16.89 -30.52
C ASP A 123 15.13 18.24 -30.53
N LEU A 124 14.71 18.70 -29.36
CA LEU A 124 13.94 19.92 -29.22
C LEU A 124 14.72 21.17 -29.64
N ASP A 125 16.05 21.17 -29.43
CA ASP A 125 16.88 22.31 -29.84
C ASP A 125 16.89 22.44 -31.37
N VAL A 126 16.94 21.32 -32.09
CA VAL A 126 16.86 21.30 -33.56
C VAL A 126 15.49 21.79 -34.05
N ILE A 127 14.41 21.39 -33.37
CA ILE A 127 13.05 21.84 -33.72
C ILE A 127 12.87 23.33 -33.51
N ILE A 128 13.43 23.88 -32.41
CA ILE A 128 13.43 25.31 -32.11
C ILE A 128 14.21 26.06 -33.19
N ASP A 129 15.43 25.62 -33.49
CA ASP A 129 16.31 26.27 -34.46
C ASP A 129 15.73 26.24 -35.87
N ARG A 130 15.07 25.14 -36.26
CA ARG A 130 14.44 24.97 -37.58
C ARG A 130 13.03 25.55 -37.67
N GLN A 131 12.43 25.91 -36.54
CA GLN A 131 11.03 26.34 -36.41
C GLN A 131 10.04 25.41 -37.15
N SER A 132 10.30 24.10 -37.15
CA SER A 132 9.58 23.13 -37.96
C SER A 132 9.55 21.74 -37.31
N TRP A 133 8.55 20.94 -37.65
CA TRP A 133 8.40 19.56 -37.19
C TRP A 133 9.41 18.64 -37.91
N VAL A 134 10.67 18.66 -37.46
CA VAL A 134 11.77 17.87 -38.02
C VAL A 134 12.18 16.75 -37.08
N MET A 135 12.18 15.52 -37.59
CA MET A 135 12.69 14.34 -36.90
C MET A 135 13.98 13.90 -37.57
N LEU A 136 15.00 13.61 -36.77
CA LEU A 136 16.29 13.17 -37.27
C LEU A 136 16.27 11.66 -37.50
N LYS A 137 16.75 11.22 -38.67
CA LYS A 137 16.99 9.81 -38.95
C LYS A 137 18.48 9.55 -38.79
N LEU A 138 18.81 8.58 -37.95
CA LEU A 138 20.20 8.25 -37.63
C LEU A 138 20.80 7.41 -38.74
N ASP A 139 22.01 7.77 -39.16
CA ASP A 139 22.82 6.94 -40.05
C ASP A 139 23.66 5.91 -39.26
N LYS A 140 24.59 5.23 -39.95
CA LYS A 140 25.42 4.20 -39.30
C LYS A 140 26.41 4.77 -38.29
N GLU A 141 26.95 5.95 -38.55
CA GLU A 141 27.92 6.61 -37.67
C GLU A 141 27.20 7.13 -36.42
N ASP A 142 26.03 7.74 -36.61
CA ASP A 142 25.14 8.14 -35.51
C ASP A 142 24.79 6.94 -34.62
N LEU A 143 24.34 5.83 -35.21
CA LEU A 143 23.96 4.62 -34.47
C LEU A 143 25.13 4.05 -33.66
N ALA A 144 26.34 4.04 -34.22
CA ALA A 144 27.53 3.53 -33.54
C ALA A 144 27.94 4.38 -32.33
N SER A 145 27.55 5.67 -32.30
CA SER A 145 27.81 6.57 -31.17
C SER A 145 26.85 6.40 -30.00
N ILE A 146 25.73 5.69 -30.19
CA ILE A 146 24.66 5.61 -29.21
C ILE A 146 25.07 4.69 -28.03
N PRO A 147 24.98 5.17 -26.78
CA PRO A 147 25.22 4.33 -25.62
C PRO A 147 24.36 3.06 -25.64
N HIS A 148 24.96 1.93 -25.28
CA HIS A 148 24.30 0.61 -25.21
C HIS A 148 23.77 0.05 -26.54
N ILE A 149 24.18 0.60 -27.70
CA ILE A 149 23.80 0.04 -29.00
C ILE A 149 24.21 -1.44 -29.13
N ASP A 150 25.40 -1.80 -28.63
CA ASP A 150 25.90 -3.18 -28.63
C ASP A 150 25.00 -4.13 -27.81
N ALA A 151 24.33 -3.63 -26.77
CA ALA A 151 23.43 -4.43 -25.95
C ALA A 151 22.14 -4.77 -26.71
N LEU A 152 21.61 -3.81 -27.49
CA LEU A 152 20.49 -4.06 -28.41
C LEU A 152 20.93 -4.98 -29.56
N ASP A 153 22.14 -4.81 -30.09
CA ASP A 153 22.59 -5.57 -31.25
C ASP A 153 22.79 -7.06 -30.94
N LYS A 154 23.17 -7.39 -29.70
CA LYS A 154 23.22 -8.78 -29.20
C LYS A 154 21.84 -9.46 -29.11
N LYS A 155 20.73 -8.70 -29.12
CA LYS A 155 19.37 -9.25 -29.08
C LYS A 155 18.89 -9.59 -30.49
N LYS A 156 17.97 -10.56 -30.59
CA LYS A 156 17.33 -10.94 -31.85
C LYS A 156 16.46 -9.82 -32.42
N SER A 157 15.73 -9.15 -31.55
CA SER A 157 14.86 -7.99 -31.79
C SER A 157 14.76 -7.20 -30.49
N GLY A 158 14.27 -5.97 -30.58
CA GLY A 158 14.04 -5.14 -29.40
C GLY A 158 14.01 -3.66 -29.72
N THR A 159 13.86 -2.85 -28.68
CA THR A 159 13.88 -1.39 -28.77
C THR A 159 14.82 -0.82 -27.71
N LEU A 160 15.55 0.23 -28.08
CA LEU A 160 16.33 1.10 -27.18
C LEU A 160 15.71 2.49 -27.23
N VAL A 161 15.27 2.98 -26.07
CA VAL A 161 14.82 4.37 -25.88
C VAL A 161 15.87 5.09 -25.04
N LEU A 162 16.45 6.15 -25.58
CA LEU A 162 17.50 6.94 -24.94
C LEU A 162 17.01 8.36 -24.66
N TRP A 163 17.19 8.80 -23.43
CA TRP A 163 16.90 10.14 -22.94
C TRP A 163 18.20 10.87 -22.63
N GLN A 164 18.41 12.01 -23.30
CA GLN A 164 19.58 12.88 -23.14
C GLN A 164 19.15 14.33 -22.95
N LYS A 165 20.07 15.17 -22.46
CA LYS A 165 19.77 16.57 -22.09
C LYS A 165 18.62 16.61 -21.06
N LEU A 166 18.87 16.01 -19.90
CA LEU A 166 17.90 15.82 -18.81
C LEU A 166 17.65 17.12 -18.00
N ASP A 167 17.42 18.24 -18.70
CA ASP A 167 17.33 19.60 -18.16
C ASP A 167 16.42 19.71 -16.91
N LYS A 168 15.21 19.13 -16.94
CA LYS A 168 14.24 19.20 -15.84
C LYS A 168 14.59 18.32 -14.64
N LEU A 169 15.30 17.21 -14.87
CA LEU A 169 15.71 16.32 -13.77
C LEU A 169 16.85 16.92 -12.95
N ILE A 170 17.59 17.86 -13.54
CA ILE A 170 18.82 18.43 -13.01
C ILE A 170 18.61 19.89 -12.54
N ALA A 171 17.53 20.54 -12.98
CA ALA A 171 17.25 21.94 -12.67
C ALA A 171 17.17 22.21 -11.15
N GLY A 172 18.00 23.13 -10.67
CA GLY A 172 18.02 23.58 -9.28
C GLY A 172 18.80 22.69 -8.31
N GLU A 173 19.45 21.64 -8.81
CA GLU A 173 20.21 20.69 -7.98
C GLU A 173 21.69 21.10 -7.87
N ALA A 174 22.25 21.00 -6.67
CA ALA A 174 23.66 21.34 -6.42
C ALA A 174 24.63 20.32 -7.03
N SER A 175 24.18 19.06 -7.17
CA SER A 175 24.92 17.98 -7.82
C SER A 175 23.97 17.18 -8.71
N VAL A 176 24.23 17.24 -10.01
CA VAL A 176 23.54 16.46 -11.05
C VAL A 176 23.53 14.97 -10.70
N GLU A 177 24.69 14.48 -10.25
CA GLU A 177 24.89 13.08 -9.96
C GLU A 177 24.08 12.62 -8.75
N ALA A 178 24.16 13.35 -7.63
CA ALA A 178 23.41 13.02 -6.43
C ALA A 178 21.89 13.06 -6.71
N ALA A 179 21.43 14.04 -7.47
CA ALA A 179 20.02 14.19 -7.83
C ALA A 179 19.52 13.00 -8.68
N LEU A 180 20.26 12.62 -9.72
CA LEU A 180 19.85 11.51 -10.59
C LEU A 180 19.90 10.17 -9.84
N VAL A 181 20.95 9.91 -9.05
CA VAL A 181 21.07 8.70 -8.23
C VAL A 181 19.91 8.61 -7.23
N GLY A 182 19.60 9.70 -6.52
CA GLY A 182 18.47 9.75 -5.58
C GLY A 182 17.12 9.47 -6.26
N LYS A 183 16.85 10.12 -7.40
CA LYS A 183 15.62 9.88 -8.17
C LYS A 183 15.54 8.45 -8.69
N MET A 184 16.64 7.86 -9.14
CA MET A 184 16.68 6.47 -9.61
C MET A 184 16.46 5.45 -8.48
N ALA A 185 16.82 5.77 -7.23
CA ALA A 185 16.45 4.95 -6.08
C ALA A 185 14.92 4.93 -5.86
N HIS A 186 14.24 6.08 -5.99
CA HIS A 186 12.78 6.14 -5.94
C HIS A 186 12.12 5.38 -7.10
N VAL A 187 12.69 5.48 -8.30
CA VAL A 187 12.27 4.68 -9.47
C VAL A 187 12.39 3.19 -9.16
N TYR A 188 13.51 2.74 -8.57
CA TYR A 188 13.71 1.33 -8.21
C TYR A 188 12.58 0.81 -7.32
N ASP A 189 12.26 1.52 -6.23
CA ASP A 189 11.19 1.14 -5.31
C ASP A 189 9.80 1.20 -5.97
N HIS A 190 9.54 2.25 -6.75
CA HIS A 190 8.28 2.44 -7.44
C HIS A 190 8.01 1.32 -8.44
N LEU A 191 8.97 1.00 -9.32
CA LEU A 191 8.80 -0.03 -10.35
C LEU A 191 8.70 -1.43 -9.73
N SER A 192 9.43 -1.69 -8.65
CA SER A 192 9.36 -2.94 -7.87
C SER A 192 7.96 -3.21 -7.33
N LEU A 193 7.26 -2.16 -6.87
CA LEU A 193 5.86 -2.23 -6.45
C LEU A 193 4.91 -2.29 -7.64
N VAL A 194 5.06 -1.41 -8.62
CA VAL A 194 4.05 -1.21 -9.65
C VAL A 194 3.98 -2.37 -10.66
N PHE A 195 5.14 -3.00 -10.93
CA PHE A 195 5.26 -4.16 -11.81
C PHE A 195 5.41 -5.48 -11.04
N HIS A 196 5.18 -5.51 -9.73
CA HIS A 196 5.46 -6.69 -8.89
C HIS A 196 4.85 -7.99 -9.43
N ARG A 197 3.67 -7.92 -10.02
CA ARG A 197 2.98 -9.07 -10.63
C ARG A 197 3.61 -9.56 -11.92
N PHE A 198 4.29 -8.70 -12.68
CA PHE A 198 5.05 -9.09 -13.86
C PHE A 198 6.42 -9.66 -13.49
N LEU A 199 7.01 -9.18 -12.39
CA LEU A 199 8.30 -9.66 -11.86
C LEU A 199 8.18 -11.07 -11.25
N SER A 200 6.96 -11.46 -10.87
CA SER A 200 6.62 -12.80 -10.38
C SER A 200 5.92 -13.63 -11.46
N LYS A 201 6.04 -14.97 -11.35
CA LYS A 201 5.23 -15.88 -12.16
C LYS A 201 3.80 -15.87 -11.61
N GLU A 202 2.81 -15.63 -12.48
CA GLU A 202 1.40 -15.57 -12.10
C GLU A 202 0.56 -16.39 -13.08
N ASP A 203 -0.02 -17.49 -12.60
CA ASP A 203 -0.79 -18.46 -13.38
C ASP A 203 -0.03 -18.94 -14.65
N LYS A 204 -0.57 -18.62 -15.83
CA LYS A 204 0.01 -18.94 -17.15
C LYS A 204 1.01 -17.88 -17.62
N ASN A 205 1.09 -16.73 -16.94
CA ASN A 205 1.94 -15.64 -17.36
C ASN A 205 3.37 -15.84 -16.83
N PRO A 206 4.38 -15.82 -17.71
CA PRO A 206 5.77 -15.91 -17.28
C PRO A 206 6.20 -14.63 -16.53
N LYS A 207 7.26 -14.77 -15.74
CA LYS A 207 7.93 -13.62 -15.14
C LYS A 207 8.71 -12.83 -16.21
N VAL A 208 8.75 -11.52 -16.06
CA VAL A 208 9.57 -10.60 -16.84
C VAL A 208 10.75 -10.15 -15.98
N SER A 209 11.95 -10.09 -16.56
CA SER A 209 13.14 -9.58 -15.89
C SER A 209 13.25 -8.08 -16.16
N ILE A 210 13.24 -7.26 -15.10
CA ILE A 210 13.50 -5.83 -15.21
C ILE A 210 14.72 -5.50 -14.34
N SER A 211 15.68 -4.75 -14.87
CA SER A 211 16.91 -4.37 -14.15
C SER A 211 17.21 -2.88 -14.26
N ILE A 212 17.90 -2.32 -13.26
CA ILE A 212 18.45 -0.96 -13.27
C ILE A 212 19.96 -1.05 -13.04
N ASN A 213 20.79 -0.61 -13.99
CA ASN A 213 22.25 -0.77 -13.99
C ASN A 213 22.67 -2.20 -13.62
N GLY A 214 22.04 -3.19 -14.25
CA GLY A 214 22.24 -4.62 -13.97
C GLY A 214 21.62 -5.17 -12.66
N LYS A 215 21.15 -4.32 -11.74
CA LYS A 215 20.47 -4.77 -10.51
C LYS A 215 19.01 -5.09 -10.80
N LYS A 216 18.60 -6.35 -10.61
CA LYS A 216 17.22 -6.78 -10.85
C LYS A 216 16.24 -6.18 -9.85
N LEU A 217 15.06 -5.80 -10.32
CA LEU A 217 13.96 -5.35 -9.47
C LEU A 217 13.35 -6.55 -8.72
N PRO A 218 13.21 -6.49 -7.38
CA PRO A 218 12.47 -7.48 -6.62
C PRO A 218 10.96 -7.22 -6.76
N PRO A 219 10.13 -8.27 -6.80
CA PRO A 219 8.68 -8.08 -6.67
C PRO A 219 8.34 -7.62 -5.25
N VAL A 220 7.68 -6.47 -5.12
CA VAL A 220 7.13 -6.02 -3.84
C VAL A 220 5.62 -6.27 -3.83
N ASP A 221 5.21 -7.41 -3.25
CA ASP A 221 3.79 -7.75 -3.13
C ASP A 221 3.16 -7.04 -1.92
N PRO A 222 2.24 -6.07 -2.14
CA PRO A 222 1.59 -5.35 -1.05
C PRO A 222 0.61 -6.20 -0.23
N PHE A 223 0.25 -7.39 -0.71
CA PHE A 223 -0.67 -8.29 -0.04
C PHE A 223 0.03 -9.33 0.83
N LEU A 224 1.35 -9.47 0.72
CA LEU A 224 2.16 -10.48 1.39
C LEU A 224 1.53 -11.88 1.25
N THR A 225 1.13 -12.28 0.03
CA THR A 225 0.39 -13.51 -0.22
C THR A 225 1.14 -14.77 0.22
N ASP A 226 2.47 -14.72 0.19
CA ASP A 226 3.33 -15.84 0.57
C ASP A 226 3.54 -15.95 2.09
N HIS A 227 3.13 -14.93 2.86
CA HIS A 227 3.29 -14.93 4.30
C HIS A 227 2.17 -15.74 4.98
N GLN A 228 2.54 -16.73 5.80
CA GLN A 228 1.58 -17.67 6.43
C GLN A 228 0.49 -16.99 7.28
N ALA A 229 0.82 -15.87 7.93
CA ALA A 229 -0.14 -15.10 8.73
C ALA A 229 -1.05 -14.16 7.92
N THR A 230 -0.92 -14.10 6.59
CA THR A 230 -1.82 -13.34 5.71
C THR A 230 -3.13 -14.08 5.54
N GLN A 231 -4.25 -13.41 5.77
CA GLN A 231 -5.57 -13.99 5.57
C GLN A 231 -6.13 -13.55 4.21
N SER A 232 -6.30 -14.50 3.30
CA SER A 232 -7.04 -14.27 2.05
C SER A 232 -8.53 -14.45 2.30
N LEU A 233 -9.32 -13.41 2.04
CA LEU A 233 -10.78 -13.47 2.12
C LEU A 233 -11.36 -13.93 0.77
N GLU A 234 -12.65 -14.28 0.79
CA GLU A 234 -13.38 -14.69 -0.41
C GLU A 234 -13.35 -13.60 -1.48
N GLN A 235 -13.08 -14.03 -2.71
CA GLN A 235 -13.09 -13.16 -3.88
C GLN A 235 -14.53 -12.86 -4.29
N ASP A 236 -14.81 -11.59 -4.58
CA ASP A 236 -16.07 -11.12 -5.16
C ASP A 236 -15.82 -10.66 -6.61
N SER A 237 -16.88 -10.61 -7.41
CA SER A 237 -16.81 -10.02 -8.74
C SER A 237 -18.15 -9.41 -9.14
N PHE A 238 -18.08 -8.31 -9.88
CA PHE A 238 -19.27 -7.63 -10.41
C PHE A 238 -19.01 -7.20 -11.84
N SER A 239 -20.08 -6.95 -12.59
CA SER A 239 -20.00 -6.50 -13.97
C SER A 239 -20.31 -5.01 -14.11
N ILE A 240 -19.58 -4.34 -14.99
CA ILE A 240 -19.82 -2.97 -15.44
C ILE A 240 -19.72 -2.98 -16.96
N ASP A 241 -20.71 -2.44 -17.67
CA ASP A 241 -20.72 -2.38 -19.14
C ASP A 241 -20.44 -3.73 -19.82
N GLY A 242 -20.87 -4.84 -19.21
CA GLY A 242 -20.65 -6.20 -19.71
C GLY A 242 -19.30 -6.81 -19.35
N GLU A 243 -18.41 -6.03 -18.74
CA GLU A 243 -17.04 -6.42 -18.38
C GLU A 243 -16.93 -6.79 -16.91
N LYS A 244 -16.03 -7.72 -16.57
CA LYS A 244 -15.91 -8.28 -15.22
C LYS A 244 -14.83 -7.56 -14.41
N VAL A 245 -15.19 -7.03 -13.25
CA VAL A 245 -14.27 -6.52 -12.23
C VAL A 245 -14.14 -7.54 -11.11
N VAL A 246 -12.91 -7.88 -10.72
CA VAL A 246 -12.63 -8.86 -9.67
C VAL A 246 -12.07 -8.15 -8.44
N VAL A 247 -12.62 -8.44 -7.27
CA VAL A 247 -12.22 -7.84 -5.99
C VAL A 247 -11.80 -8.94 -5.03
N LYS A 248 -10.57 -8.88 -4.55
CA LYS A 248 -10.02 -9.86 -3.61
C LYS A 248 -9.42 -9.16 -2.38
N PRO A 249 -10.06 -9.28 -1.21
CA PRO A 249 -9.53 -8.72 0.02
C PRO A 249 -8.50 -9.62 0.70
N PHE A 250 -7.54 -8.97 1.35
CA PHE A 250 -6.49 -9.58 2.15
C PHE A 250 -6.36 -8.82 3.48
N ILE A 251 -6.05 -9.56 4.56
CA ILE A 251 -5.63 -8.99 5.84
C ILE A 251 -4.17 -9.38 6.04
N ILE A 252 -3.28 -8.39 5.98
CA ILE A 252 -1.84 -8.62 6.13
C ILE A 252 -1.47 -8.87 7.61
N PRO A 253 -0.31 -9.50 7.90
CA PRO A 253 0.15 -9.73 9.25
C PRO A 253 0.38 -8.42 10.00
N HIS A 254 0.19 -8.46 11.33
CA HIS A 254 0.58 -7.35 12.18
C HIS A 254 2.11 -7.17 12.17
N LEU A 255 2.60 -5.93 12.32
CA LEU A 255 4.04 -5.57 12.32
C LEU A 255 4.90 -6.47 13.21
N SER A 256 4.38 -6.86 14.38
CA SER A 256 5.07 -7.75 15.32
C SER A 256 5.38 -9.16 14.78
N LYS A 257 4.79 -9.54 13.64
CA LYS A 257 5.03 -10.83 12.96
C LYS A 257 5.93 -10.70 11.74
N LEU A 258 6.31 -9.48 11.36
CA LEU A 258 7.14 -9.21 10.19
C LEU A 258 8.60 -9.02 10.61
N SER A 259 9.53 -9.51 9.79
CA SER A 259 10.95 -9.21 9.95
C SER A 259 11.24 -7.75 9.59
N VAL A 260 12.40 -7.24 10.04
CA VAL A 260 12.85 -5.87 9.69
C VAL A 260 12.93 -5.70 8.17
N GLU A 261 13.43 -6.71 7.45
CA GLU A 261 13.50 -6.70 5.99
C GLU A 261 12.11 -6.63 5.33
N GLN A 262 11.15 -7.42 5.83
CA GLN A 262 9.77 -7.41 5.32
C GLN A 262 9.08 -6.07 5.60
N ILE A 263 9.33 -5.46 6.76
CA ILE A 263 8.83 -4.13 7.10
C ILE A 263 9.41 -3.09 6.13
N GLN A 264 10.70 -3.17 5.85
CA GLN A 264 11.36 -2.23 4.95
C GLN A 264 10.89 -2.38 3.50
N LEU A 265 10.74 -3.62 3.01
CA LEU A 265 10.13 -3.93 1.71
C LEU A 265 8.68 -3.42 1.59
N ALA A 266 7.92 -3.40 2.69
CA ALA A 266 6.56 -2.86 2.73
C ALA A 266 6.48 -1.31 2.85
N GLY A 267 7.62 -0.62 2.75
CA GLY A 267 7.71 0.84 2.86
C GLY A 267 7.88 1.36 4.29
N GLY A 268 8.38 0.52 5.20
CA GLY A 268 8.58 0.85 6.61
C GLY A 268 7.30 0.82 7.45
N THR A 269 7.41 1.23 8.71
CA THR A 269 6.28 1.28 9.66
C THR A 269 5.20 2.27 9.22
N GLU A 270 5.60 3.43 8.69
CA GLU A 270 4.66 4.41 8.13
C GLU A 270 4.04 3.92 6.82
N GLY A 271 4.79 3.25 5.95
CA GLY A 271 4.27 2.67 4.71
C GLY A 271 3.16 1.66 4.96
N ILE A 272 3.31 0.79 5.97
CA ILE A 272 2.26 -0.18 6.32
C ILE A 272 0.97 0.53 6.79
N ARG A 273 1.06 1.68 7.44
CA ARG A 273 -0.13 2.47 7.82
C ARG A 273 -0.73 3.24 6.64
N ASN A 274 0.13 3.81 5.79
CA ASN A 274 -0.26 4.71 4.71
C ASN A 274 -0.73 3.98 3.46
N HIS A 275 -0.27 2.75 3.24
CA HIS A 275 -0.63 1.94 2.08
C HIS A 275 -1.89 1.08 2.29
N GLN A 276 -2.72 1.34 3.29
CA GLN A 276 -3.99 0.63 3.46
C GLN A 276 -5.03 0.99 2.39
N GLY A 277 -5.91 0.03 2.07
CA GLY A 277 -7.03 0.26 1.16
C GLY A 277 -6.98 -0.53 -0.14
N PHE A 278 -7.55 0.07 -1.18
CA PHE A 278 -7.66 -0.51 -2.50
C PHE A 278 -6.38 -0.37 -3.31
N TYR A 279 -6.11 -1.42 -4.08
CA TYR A 279 -5.03 -1.54 -5.04
C TYR A 279 -5.66 -1.94 -6.36
N VAL A 280 -5.76 -0.98 -7.26
CA VAL A 280 -6.45 -1.11 -8.55
C VAL A 280 -5.42 -1.48 -9.62
N TYR A 281 -5.65 -2.60 -10.28
CA TYR A 281 -4.80 -3.14 -11.34
C TYR A 281 -5.52 -3.10 -12.67
N ARG A 282 -4.82 -2.63 -13.70
CA ARG A 282 -5.21 -2.78 -15.10
C ARG A 282 -4.26 -3.78 -15.73
N ASN A 283 -4.75 -4.93 -16.21
CA ASN A 283 -3.91 -5.97 -16.82
C ASN A 283 -2.63 -6.29 -16.00
N ARG A 284 -2.77 -6.57 -14.70
CA ARG A 284 -1.66 -6.85 -13.75
C ARG A 284 -0.75 -5.66 -13.41
N ARG A 285 -0.85 -4.52 -14.10
CA ARG A 285 -0.16 -3.27 -13.75
C ARG A 285 -0.91 -2.54 -12.65
N LEU A 286 -0.24 -2.26 -11.54
CA LEU A 286 -0.83 -1.51 -10.44
C LEU A 286 -0.97 -0.04 -10.84
N ILE A 287 -2.17 0.50 -10.90
CA ILE A 287 -2.41 1.89 -11.34
C ILE A 287 -2.58 2.82 -10.13
N ILE A 288 -3.33 2.38 -9.12
CA ILE A 288 -3.66 3.15 -7.91
C ILE A 288 -3.50 2.24 -6.71
N TRP A 289 -2.93 2.73 -5.61
CA TRP A 289 -2.81 1.99 -4.37
C TRP A 289 -2.98 2.87 -3.13
N GLY A 290 -3.19 2.23 -1.98
CA GLY A 290 -3.16 2.90 -0.68
C GLY A 290 -4.29 3.90 -0.44
N THR A 291 -5.45 3.70 -1.07
CA THR A 291 -6.60 4.61 -0.95
C THR A 291 -7.89 3.88 -0.64
N TRP A 292 -8.72 4.47 0.20
CA TRP A 292 -10.11 4.05 0.42
C TRP A 292 -11.11 4.82 -0.47
N PHE A 293 -10.65 5.68 -1.39
CA PHE A 293 -11.49 6.56 -2.21
C PHE A 293 -12.49 7.39 -1.37
N ARG A 294 -12.11 7.78 -0.16
CA ARG A 294 -12.97 8.44 0.85
C ARG A 294 -14.23 7.62 1.23
N LEU A 295 -14.27 6.33 0.92
CA LEU A 295 -15.37 5.42 1.30
C LEU A 295 -15.27 4.96 2.76
N ALA A 296 -14.07 5.03 3.35
CA ALA A 296 -13.80 4.72 4.73
C ALA A 296 -12.70 5.63 5.30
N SER A 297 -12.80 5.92 6.60
CA SER A 297 -11.72 6.52 7.38
C SER A 297 -10.58 5.50 7.59
N LYS A 298 -9.37 6.02 7.77
CA LYS A 298 -8.19 5.24 8.12
C LYS A 298 -8.29 4.80 9.60
N ASP A 299 -9.11 3.80 9.88
CA ASP A 299 -9.35 3.29 11.24
C ASP A 299 -8.37 2.16 11.60
N GLU A 300 -8.09 1.96 12.89
CA GLU A 300 -7.22 0.87 13.39
C GLU A 300 -7.74 -0.52 12.96
N LEU A 301 -9.06 -0.71 12.89
CA LEU A 301 -9.69 -1.96 12.45
C LEU A 301 -9.42 -2.31 10.98
N SER A 302 -9.07 -1.32 10.13
CA SER A 302 -8.78 -1.50 8.71
C SER A 302 -7.31 -1.33 8.32
N LYS A 303 -6.43 -1.04 9.29
CA LYS A 303 -5.00 -0.75 9.08
C LYS A 303 -4.27 -1.84 8.29
N LEU A 304 -4.64 -3.10 8.53
CA LEU A 304 -4.06 -4.29 7.88
C LEU A 304 -4.85 -4.75 6.65
N ALA A 305 -5.94 -4.09 6.30
CA ALA A 305 -6.73 -4.47 5.14
C ALA A 305 -6.05 -3.97 3.84
N ARG A 306 -5.99 -4.87 2.87
CA ARG A 306 -5.50 -4.61 1.52
C ARG A 306 -6.48 -5.25 0.55
N VAL A 307 -6.98 -4.50 -0.42
CA VAL A 307 -8.00 -5.01 -1.34
C VAL A 307 -7.51 -4.90 -2.76
N ARG A 308 -7.29 -6.04 -3.40
CA ARG A 308 -6.97 -6.11 -4.83
C ARG A 308 -8.23 -5.89 -5.65
N VAL A 309 -8.16 -5.00 -6.64
CA VAL A 309 -9.23 -4.73 -7.59
C VAL A 309 -8.64 -4.87 -8.99
N ASP A 310 -8.99 -5.94 -9.70
CA ASP A 310 -8.56 -6.19 -11.06
C ASP A 310 -9.64 -5.68 -12.04
N ILE A 311 -9.24 -4.75 -12.91
CA ILE A 311 -10.07 -4.17 -13.98
C ILE A 311 -9.51 -4.53 -15.37
N PRO A 312 -10.38 -4.82 -16.35
CA PRO A 312 -9.98 -4.97 -17.74
C PRO A 312 -9.72 -3.60 -18.40
N ASN A 313 -8.95 -3.61 -19.49
CA ASN A 313 -8.60 -2.41 -20.26
C ASN A 313 -9.79 -1.61 -20.78
N SER A 314 -10.87 -2.28 -21.15
CA SER A 314 -12.11 -1.66 -21.67
C SER A 314 -12.75 -0.70 -20.67
N LEU A 315 -12.59 -0.96 -19.37
CA LEU A 315 -13.12 -0.12 -18.29
C LEU A 315 -12.17 1.00 -17.84
N ASP A 316 -11.02 1.18 -18.51
CA ASP A 316 -10.06 2.23 -18.16
C ASP A 316 -10.65 3.64 -18.30
N HIS A 317 -11.61 3.83 -19.20
CA HIS A 317 -12.27 5.12 -19.40
C HIS A 317 -13.12 5.57 -18.21
N LEU A 318 -13.62 4.63 -17.42
CA LEU A 318 -14.46 4.88 -16.25
C LEU A 318 -13.66 5.45 -15.08
N TRP A 319 -12.38 5.08 -15.01
CA TRP A 319 -11.45 5.69 -14.10
C TRP A 319 -10.87 6.87 -14.86
N THR A 320 -11.31 8.09 -14.56
CA THR A 320 -10.67 9.30 -15.08
C THR A 320 -9.26 9.34 -14.54
N LEU A 321 -8.35 8.59 -15.16
CA LEU A 321 -6.93 8.66 -14.91
C LEU A 321 -6.55 10.02 -15.44
N ASP A 322 -6.34 10.95 -14.51
CA ASP A 322 -5.57 12.16 -14.81
C ASP A 322 -4.29 11.71 -15.55
N ILE A 323 -3.75 12.54 -16.44
CA ILE A 323 -2.48 12.25 -17.13
C ILE A 323 -1.37 11.95 -16.10
N LYS A 324 -1.54 12.43 -14.86
CA LYS A 324 -0.71 12.17 -13.68
C LYS A 324 -0.95 10.83 -12.97
N LYS A 325 -1.99 10.07 -13.33
CA LYS A 325 -2.45 8.82 -12.69
C LYS A 325 -2.60 8.92 -11.16
N SER A 326 -2.77 10.13 -10.61
CA SER A 326 -2.67 10.42 -9.17
C SER A 326 -4.02 10.52 -8.44
N ALA A 327 -5.11 10.77 -9.17
CA ALA A 327 -6.45 10.81 -8.62
C ALA A 327 -7.41 10.14 -9.59
N ALA A 328 -8.07 9.07 -9.15
CA ALA A 328 -9.12 8.43 -9.91
C ALA A 328 -10.40 8.40 -9.08
N HIS A 329 -11.50 8.74 -9.72
CA HIS A 329 -12.83 8.75 -9.12
C HIS A 329 -13.58 7.53 -9.63
N PRO A 330 -13.69 6.46 -8.83
CA PRO A 330 -14.46 5.29 -9.24
C PRO A 330 -15.92 5.68 -9.52
N PRO A 331 -16.54 5.13 -10.58
CA PRO A 331 -17.97 5.28 -10.82
C PRO A 331 -18.81 4.86 -9.61
N GLU A 332 -20.05 5.35 -9.54
CA GLU A 332 -20.94 5.04 -8.42
C GLU A 332 -21.16 3.54 -8.22
N ILE A 333 -21.29 2.77 -9.31
CA ILE A 333 -21.46 1.32 -9.25
C ILE A 333 -20.24 0.62 -8.62
N VAL A 334 -19.03 1.10 -8.93
CA VAL A 334 -17.79 0.62 -8.30
C VAL A 334 -17.79 0.98 -6.83
N ARG A 335 -18.06 2.24 -6.49
CA ARG A 335 -18.07 2.72 -5.10
C ARG A 335 -19.02 1.92 -4.21
N LYS A 336 -20.23 1.61 -4.68
CA LYS A 336 -21.21 0.81 -3.93
C LYS A 336 -20.68 -0.60 -3.65
N ASN A 337 -20.11 -1.27 -4.65
CA ASN A 337 -19.53 -2.60 -4.47
C ASN A 337 -18.30 -2.59 -3.56
N LEU A 338 -17.40 -1.62 -3.75
CA LEU A 338 -16.22 -1.44 -2.89
C LEU A 338 -16.61 -1.16 -1.43
N LYS A 339 -17.68 -0.38 -1.19
CA LYS A 339 -18.21 -0.13 0.16
C LYS A 339 -18.71 -1.42 0.81
N ARG A 340 -19.46 -2.25 0.09
CA ARG A 340 -19.90 -3.58 0.58
C ARG A 340 -18.71 -4.47 0.95
N THR A 341 -17.63 -4.40 0.19
CA THR A 341 -16.39 -5.12 0.52
C THR A 341 -15.75 -4.60 1.80
N ILE A 342 -15.70 -3.28 2.01
CA ILE A 342 -15.19 -2.67 3.26
C ILE A 342 -16.00 -3.16 4.47
N ASP A 343 -17.32 -3.15 4.38
CA ASP A 343 -18.20 -3.56 5.49
C ASP A 343 -17.94 -5.03 5.87
N ARG A 344 -17.73 -5.90 4.86
CA ARG A 344 -17.34 -7.30 5.08
C ARG A 344 -15.99 -7.42 5.78
N ILE A 345 -14.98 -6.67 5.35
CA ILE A 345 -13.65 -6.66 5.97
C ILE A 345 -13.73 -6.20 7.43
N ARG A 346 -14.51 -5.16 7.71
CA ARG A 346 -14.72 -4.63 9.07
C ARG A 346 -15.35 -5.68 9.99
N MET A 347 -16.34 -6.44 9.50
CA MET A 347 -16.94 -7.54 10.26
C MET A 347 -15.94 -8.65 10.61
N VAL A 348 -15.06 -9.03 9.67
CA VAL A 348 -14.04 -10.07 9.90
C VAL A 348 -12.94 -9.55 10.82
N SER A 349 -12.42 -8.35 10.57
CA SER A 349 -11.31 -7.76 11.34
C SER A 349 -11.74 -7.42 12.78
N GLY A 350 -12.97 -6.94 12.97
CA GLY A 350 -13.55 -6.72 14.30
C GLY A 350 -13.63 -8.00 15.14
N ARG A 351 -13.94 -9.15 14.52
CA ARG A 351 -13.93 -10.45 15.21
C ARG A 351 -12.51 -10.87 15.59
N THR A 352 -11.53 -10.70 14.70
CA THR A 352 -10.12 -11.05 14.96
C THR A 352 -9.47 -10.20 16.04
N ILE A 353 -9.82 -8.91 16.14
CA ILE A 353 -9.33 -8.01 17.19
C ILE A 353 -9.99 -8.32 18.54
N LYS A 354 -11.31 -8.62 18.56
CA LYS A 354 -11.98 -9.18 19.75
C LYS A 354 -11.35 -10.52 20.18
N PHE A 355 -10.86 -11.32 19.24
CA PHE A 355 -10.22 -12.61 19.50
C PHE A 355 -8.79 -12.48 20.09
N ARG A 356 -8.07 -11.38 19.83
CA ARG A 356 -6.74 -11.15 20.43
C ARG A 356 -6.78 -10.80 21.92
N GLY A 357 -7.92 -10.34 22.44
CA GLY A 357 -8.16 -10.24 23.88
C GLY A 357 -8.56 -11.57 24.54
N ARG A 358 -8.75 -12.64 23.77
CA ARG A 358 -9.20 -13.95 24.25
C ARG A 358 -8.36 -15.07 23.67
N ILE A 359 -7.15 -15.23 24.17
CA ILE A 359 -6.45 -16.52 24.10
C ILE A 359 -5.77 -16.78 25.45
N ALA A 360 -6.50 -17.49 26.33
CA ALA A 360 -5.94 -18.49 27.24
C ALA A 360 -7.14 -19.22 27.88
N GLU A 361 -7.45 -20.41 27.33
CA GLU A 361 -8.32 -21.46 27.89
C GLU A 361 -9.77 -21.08 28.27
N LYS A 362 -10.68 -22.05 28.21
CA LYS A 362 -12.02 -21.92 28.80
C LYS A 362 -11.87 -21.93 30.32
N ILE A 363 -11.48 -20.79 30.87
CA ILE A 363 -11.69 -20.47 32.27
C ILE A 363 -13.04 -19.75 32.30
N ASP A 364 -13.95 -20.15 33.20
CA ASP A 364 -15.20 -19.44 33.48
C ASP A 364 -14.85 -18.02 33.98
N PHE A 365 -14.69 -17.10 33.04
CA PHE A 365 -14.31 -15.72 33.30
C PHE A 365 -15.56 -14.87 33.49
N THR A 366 -15.67 -14.24 34.66
CA THR A 366 -16.72 -13.25 34.94
C THR A 366 -16.11 -11.85 34.77
N PRO A 367 -16.43 -11.11 33.71
CA PRO A 367 -15.85 -9.77 33.49
C PRO A 367 -16.26 -8.81 34.60
N THR A 368 -15.34 -7.92 35.00
CA THR A 368 -15.61 -6.87 36.00
C THR A 368 -16.48 -5.75 35.45
N TRP A 369 -16.48 -5.55 34.13
CA TRP A 369 -17.31 -4.56 33.43
C TRP A 369 -18.23 -5.24 32.41
N ASN A 370 -19.48 -4.79 32.36
CA ASN A 370 -20.47 -5.15 31.36
C ASN A 370 -20.56 -4.04 30.30
N GLU A 371 -20.51 -4.42 29.03
CA GLU A 371 -20.81 -3.51 27.92
C GLU A 371 -22.34 -3.41 27.76
N VAL A 372 -22.89 -2.22 27.97
CA VAL A 372 -24.30 -1.89 27.79
C VAL A 372 -24.43 -1.00 26.57
N VAL A 373 -25.11 -1.51 25.54
CA VAL A 373 -25.37 -0.78 24.30
C VAL A 373 -26.81 -0.24 24.35
N ASP A 374 -26.96 1.07 24.24
CA ASP A 374 -28.27 1.74 24.15
C ASP A 374 -28.35 2.59 22.87
N ARG A 375 -29.51 3.17 22.58
CA ARG A 375 -29.77 3.99 21.38
C ARG A 375 -28.89 5.24 21.30
N ASP A 376 -28.45 5.76 22.45
CA ASP A 376 -27.65 6.98 22.56
C ASP A 376 -26.13 6.71 22.70
N GLY A 377 -25.68 5.45 22.70
CA GLY A 377 -24.25 5.12 22.75
C GLY A 377 -23.90 3.81 23.45
N VAL A 378 -22.61 3.65 23.77
CA VAL A 378 -22.08 2.52 24.52
C VAL A 378 -21.67 3.00 25.91
N ARG A 379 -22.10 2.26 26.93
CA ARG A 379 -21.81 2.47 28.35
C ARG A 379 -21.14 1.23 28.92
N PHE A 380 -20.22 1.41 29.86
CA PHE A 380 -19.64 0.32 30.62
C PHE A 380 -20.11 0.41 32.07
N ASP A 381 -20.82 -0.62 32.53
CA ASP A 381 -21.31 -0.72 33.90
C ASP A 381 -20.47 -1.76 34.65
N ILE A 382 -20.16 -1.55 35.91
CA ILE A 382 -19.48 -2.54 36.75
C ILE A 382 -20.42 -3.75 36.94
N ASN A 383 -19.89 -4.96 36.86
CA ASN A 383 -20.68 -6.17 36.98
C ASN A 383 -21.02 -6.47 38.45
N ARG A 384 -22.25 -6.19 38.89
CA ARG A 384 -22.70 -6.45 40.28
C ARG A 384 -22.71 -7.92 40.65
N GLU A 385 -22.87 -8.81 39.67
CA GLU A 385 -22.81 -10.26 39.88
C GLU A 385 -21.37 -10.79 39.96
N HIS A 386 -20.37 -9.92 39.84
CA HIS A 386 -18.97 -10.31 40.01
C HIS A 386 -18.73 -10.78 41.46
N PRO A 387 -18.10 -11.96 41.69
CA PRO A 387 -17.97 -12.57 43.01
C PRO A 387 -17.45 -11.63 44.11
N ILE A 388 -16.36 -10.89 43.86
CA ILE A 388 -15.81 -9.92 44.84
C ILE A 388 -16.82 -8.83 45.21
N ILE A 389 -17.55 -8.31 44.23
CA ILE A 389 -18.47 -7.18 44.44
C ILE A 389 -19.66 -7.67 45.25
N LYS A 390 -20.19 -8.84 44.88
CA LYS A 390 -21.29 -9.50 45.57
C LYS A 390 -20.92 -9.89 47.00
N ASP A 391 -19.75 -10.49 47.21
CA ASP A 391 -19.26 -10.89 48.52
C ASP A 391 -19.01 -9.67 49.42
N PHE A 392 -18.42 -8.60 48.88
CA PHE A 392 -18.23 -7.36 49.62
C PHE A 392 -19.56 -6.71 50.01
N GLN A 393 -20.53 -6.68 49.08
CA GLN A 393 -21.89 -6.19 49.35
C GLN A 393 -22.58 -6.98 50.48
N CYS A 394 -22.47 -8.31 50.45
CA CYS A 394 -23.01 -9.18 51.51
C CYS A 394 -22.34 -8.96 52.87
N GLY A 395 -21.09 -8.52 52.91
CA GLY A 395 -20.34 -8.21 54.14
C GLY A 395 -20.65 -6.85 54.77
N LEU A 396 -21.45 -5.99 54.11
CA LEU A 396 -21.73 -4.64 54.61
C LEU A 396 -22.71 -4.66 55.80
N PRO A 397 -22.44 -3.88 56.87
CA PRO A 397 -23.16 -4.00 58.15
C PRO A 397 -24.58 -3.41 58.14
N SER A 398 -24.97 -2.66 57.10
CA SER A 398 -26.28 -2.01 57.03
C SER A 398 -26.72 -1.72 55.60
N LYS A 399 -28.04 -1.62 55.38
CA LYS A 399 -28.63 -1.17 54.10
C LYS A 399 -28.17 0.23 53.68
N GLY A 400 -27.82 1.09 54.65
CA GLY A 400 -27.28 2.42 54.38
C GLY A 400 -25.86 2.36 53.77
N ALA A 401 -25.03 1.43 54.25
CA ALA A 401 -23.70 1.19 53.70
C ALA A 401 -23.77 0.59 52.28
N GLU A 402 -24.69 -0.36 52.05
CA GLU A 402 -24.96 -0.94 50.73
C GLU A 402 -25.39 0.13 49.71
N SER A 403 -26.32 1.00 50.11
CA SER A 403 -26.78 2.11 49.25
C SER A 403 -25.65 3.09 48.93
N SER A 404 -24.77 3.36 49.90
CA SER A 404 -23.61 4.25 49.70
C SER A 404 -22.59 3.64 48.74
N PHE A 405 -22.35 2.33 48.84
CA PHE A 405 -21.47 1.60 47.94
C PHE A 405 -22.00 1.59 46.50
N GLU A 406 -23.30 1.36 46.30
CA GLU A 406 -23.92 1.45 44.97
C GLU A 406 -23.82 2.85 44.35
N ILE A 407 -23.95 3.91 45.16
CA ILE A 407 -23.75 5.29 44.69
C ILE A 407 -22.30 5.48 44.21
N ILE A 408 -21.31 4.97 44.95
CA ILE A 408 -19.90 5.05 44.56
C ILE A 408 -19.65 4.36 43.22
N LEU A 409 -20.17 3.13 43.05
CA LEU A 409 -20.03 2.39 41.78
C LEU A 409 -20.62 3.18 40.60
N ARG A 410 -21.81 3.77 40.78
CA ARG A 410 -22.45 4.59 39.75
C ARG A 410 -21.67 5.86 39.41
N ILE A 411 -21.01 6.48 40.39
CA ILE A 411 -20.14 7.65 40.15
C ILE A 411 -18.92 7.24 39.32
N ILE A 412 -18.30 6.09 39.64
CA ILE A 412 -17.16 5.56 38.88
C ILE A 412 -17.56 5.24 37.43
N GLU A 413 -18.72 4.61 37.24
CA GLU A 413 -19.27 4.31 35.91
C GLU A 413 -19.55 5.58 35.10
N GLY A 414 -20.18 6.58 35.73
CA GLY A 414 -20.50 7.85 35.09
C GLY A 414 -19.29 8.75 34.82
N SER A 415 -18.15 8.48 35.43
CA SER A 415 -16.90 9.24 35.25
C SER A 415 -15.86 8.51 34.40
N PHE A 416 -16.23 7.39 33.77
CA PHE A 416 -15.33 6.65 32.89
C PHE A 416 -14.84 7.54 31.72
N PRO A 417 -13.52 7.80 31.59
CA PRO A 417 -13.00 8.81 30.67
C PRO A 417 -12.88 8.27 29.24
N ALA A 418 -14.01 7.91 28.62
CA ALA A 418 -14.07 7.29 27.29
C ALA A 418 -13.41 8.14 26.20
N ASP A 419 -13.64 9.46 26.20
CA ASP A 419 -13.09 10.36 25.18
C ASP A 419 -11.57 10.50 25.29
N ALA A 420 -11.06 10.57 26.52
CA ALA A 420 -9.61 10.63 26.76
C ALA A 420 -8.93 9.31 26.38
N LEU A 421 -9.58 8.17 26.66
CA LEU A 421 -9.11 6.85 26.25
C LEU A 421 -9.09 6.74 24.71
N TYR A 422 -10.17 7.15 24.03
CA TYR A 422 -10.25 7.15 22.58
C TYR A 422 -9.16 8.03 21.94
N SER A 423 -8.95 9.25 22.47
CA SER A 423 -7.90 10.17 22.01
C SER A 423 -6.49 9.59 22.16
N ARG A 424 -6.19 8.92 23.28
CA ARG A 424 -4.89 8.28 23.50
C ARG A 424 -4.69 7.00 22.70
N MET A 425 -5.73 6.18 22.52
CA MET A 425 -5.69 5.00 21.64
C MET A 425 -5.48 5.38 20.18
N ALA A 426 -6.05 6.51 19.73
CA ALA A 426 -5.78 7.07 18.40
C ALA A 426 -4.31 7.52 18.21
N SER A 427 -3.58 7.73 19.30
CA SER A 427 -2.17 8.16 19.33
C SER A 427 -1.18 7.00 19.50
N ASP A 428 -1.59 5.74 19.27
CA ASP A 428 -0.76 4.52 19.38
C ASP A 428 -0.10 4.31 20.77
N MET A 429 -0.57 5.02 21.81
CA MET A 429 -0.11 4.81 23.18
C MET A 429 -0.80 3.56 23.74
N LYS A 430 -0.05 2.49 23.98
CA LYS A 430 -0.59 1.28 24.59
C LYS A 430 -1.11 1.62 25.99
N PRO A 431 -2.37 1.26 26.36
CA PRO A 431 -2.74 1.20 27.76
C PRO A 431 -1.90 0.08 28.38
N GLY A 432 -0.85 0.47 29.09
CA GLY A 432 -0.02 -0.46 29.83
C GLY A 432 -0.22 -0.23 31.31
N PHE A 433 -0.62 -1.28 32.03
CA PHE A 433 -0.09 -1.52 33.37
C PHE A 433 1.40 -1.93 33.20
N ASN A 434 2.22 -1.01 32.70
CA ASN A 434 3.63 -1.26 32.44
C ASN A 434 4.47 -0.50 33.47
N GLY A 435 5.17 -1.23 34.32
CA GLY A 435 6.21 -0.67 35.18
C GLY A 435 6.75 -1.68 36.19
N GLU A 436 7.97 -1.43 36.67
CA GLU A 436 8.65 -2.09 37.81
C GLU A 436 7.81 -2.14 39.10
N TYR A 437 6.68 -1.42 39.13
CA TYR A 437 5.74 -1.32 40.25
C TYR A 437 4.51 -2.24 40.17
N LEU A 438 4.27 -2.91 39.04
CA LEU A 438 3.08 -3.76 38.85
C LEU A 438 3.02 -4.90 39.86
N GLU A 439 4.15 -5.58 40.08
CA GLU A 439 4.26 -6.67 41.04
C GLU A 439 3.96 -6.18 42.47
N LYS A 440 4.51 -5.02 42.85
CA LYS A 440 4.26 -4.42 44.16
C LYS A 440 2.79 -4.03 44.35
N GLN A 441 2.15 -3.43 43.34
CA GLN A 441 0.74 -3.05 43.40
C GLN A 441 -0.20 -4.25 43.49
N LEU A 442 0.04 -5.31 42.69
CA LEU A 442 -0.77 -6.53 42.76
C LEU A 442 -0.62 -7.23 44.11
N ARG A 443 0.58 -7.23 44.69
CA ARG A 443 0.85 -7.73 46.05
C ARG A 443 0.12 -6.91 47.12
N GLU A 444 0.22 -5.58 47.08
CA GLU A 444 -0.47 -4.68 48.02
C GLU A 444 -1.99 -4.81 47.92
N MET A 445 -2.55 -4.91 46.71
CA MET A 445 -3.98 -5.15 46.49
C MET A 445 -4.42 -6.49 47.07
N ALA A 446 -3.65 -7.55 46.82
CA ALA A 446 -3.96 -8.87 47.37
C ALA A 446 -3.90 -8.85 48.91
N MET A 447 -2.82 -8.34 49.51
CA MET A 447 -2.71 -8.25 50.97
C MET A 447 -3.87 -7.45 51.58
N THR A 448 -4.22 -6.30 51.02
CA THR A 448 -5.35 -5.48 51.48
C THR A 448 -6.70 -6.21 51.33
N LEU A 449 -6.91 -6.99 50.26
CA LEU A 449 -8.13 -7.79 50.07
C LEU A 449 -8.29 -8.88 51.15
N PHE A 450 -7.18 -9.42 51.64
CA PHE A 450 -7.16 -10.47 52.65
C PHE A 450 -6.95 -9.95 54.08
N GLU A 451 -6.66 -8.66 54.25
CA GLU A 451 -6.57 -7.99 55.56
C GLU A 451 -7.93 -8.00 56.26
N GLY A 452 -7.98 -8.52 57.49
CA GLY A 452 -9.21 -8.61 58.29
C GLY A 452 -10.08 -9.83 58.00
N ILE A 453 -9.74 -10.68 57.02
CA ILE A 453 -10.41 -11.97 56.80
C ILE A 453 -9.64 -13.06 57.54
N ALA A 454 -10.27 -13.72 58.51
CA ALA A 454 -9.67 -14.81 59.28
C ALA A 454 -9.13 -15.93 58.39
N ASN A 455 -7.95 -16.48 58.74
CA ASN A 455 -7.24 -17.50 57.95
C ASN A 455 -8.09 -18.75 57.68
N GLU A 456 -8.96 -19.15 58.61
CA GLU A 456 -9.83 -20.33 58.45
C GLU A 456 -11.21 -20.01 57.84
N SER A 457 -11.43 -18.77 57.37
CA SER A 457 -12.73 -18.37 56.82
C SER A 457 -13.01 -19.09 55.49
N PRO A 458 -14.20 -19.71 55.31
CA PRO A 458 -14.62 -20.26 54.03
C PRO A 458 -14.55 -19.25 52.88
N ILE A 459 -14.76 -17.96 53.21
CA ILE A 459 -14.69 -16.84 52.28
C ILE A 459 -13.25 -16.64 51.79
N ARG A 460 -12.25 -16.75 52.68
CA ARG A 460 -10.83 -16.62 52.33
C ARG A 460 -10.39 -17.72 51.36
N ASN A 461 -10.74 -18.96 51.67
CA ASN A 461 -10.43 -20.11 50.82
C ASN A 461 -11.09 -20.00 49.44
N HIS A 462 -12.35 -19.53 49.40
CA HIS A 462 -13.02 -19.28 48.14
C HIS A 462 -12.34 -18.15 47.33
N LEU A 463 -11.96 -17.05 47.97
CA LEU A 463 -11.29 -15.92 47.30
C LEU A 463 -9.89 -16.30 46.80
N LEU A 464 -9.09 -17.05 47.57
CA LEU A 464 -7.80 -17.59 47.13
C LEU A 464 -7.97 -18.50 45.91
N SER A 465 -8.98 -19.37 45.94
CA SER A 465 -9.29 -20.27 44.82
C SER A 465 -9.81 -19.55 43.58
N THR A 466 -10.29 -18.31 43.67
CA THR A 466 -10.86 -17.55 42.54
C THR A 466 -10.00 -16.37 42.12
N LEU A 467 -8.96 -15.99 42.87
CA LEU A 467 -8.12 -14.83 42.57
C LEU A 467 -7.51 -14.88 41.15
N HIS A 468 -7.17 -16.08 40.68
CA HIS A 468 -6.62 -16.31 39.34
C HIS A 468 -7.60 -16.06 38.18
N VAL A 469 -8.90 -15.96 38.45
CA VAL A 469 -9.93 -15.67 37.44
C VAL A 469 -10.43 -14.22 37.47
N ILE A 470 -9.89 -13.41 38.39
CA ILE A 470 -10.31 -12.03 38.67
C ILE A 470 -9.34 -11.05 38.00
N GLU A 471 -9.85 -9.99 37.37
CA GLU A 471 -9.01 -8.88 36.89
C GLU A 471 -8.56 -7.98 38.07
N PRO A 472 -7.31 -7.50 38.09
CA PRO A 472 -6.25 -7.65 37.08
C PRO A 472 -5.37 -8.92 37.22
N PHE A 473 -5.62 -9.78 38.21
CA PHE A 473 -4.79 -10.94 38.53
C PHE A 473 -4.75 -12.02 37.42
N ASN A 474 -5.84 -12.22 36.69
CA ASN A 474 -5.91 -13.14 35.55
C ASN A 474 -4.98 -12.74 34.38
N LEU A 475 -4.67 -11.45 34.25
CA LEU A 475 -3.77 -10.94 33.21
C LEU A 475 -2.31 -11.31 33.47
N TYR A 476 -1.98 -11.73 34.70
CA TYR A 476 -0.62 -12.08 35.14
C TYR A 476 -0.57 -13.42 35.90
N PRO A 477 -0.92 -14.57 35.27
CA PRO A 477 -1.13 -15.84 35.98
C PRO A 477 0.09 -16.34 36.79
N ALA A 478 1.31 -16.13 36.25
CA ALA A 478 2.53 -16.55 36.91
C ALA A 478 2.85 -15.72 38.17
N LEU A 479 2.50 -14.43 38.15
CA LEU A 479 2.68 -13.54 39.29
C LEU A 479 1.60 -13.79 40.34
N THR A 480 0.34 -13.92 39.90
CA THR A 480 -0.80 -14.24 40.77
C THR A 480 -0.58 -15.55 41.51
N ARG A 481 -0.05 -16.59 40.85
CA ARG A 481 0.29 -17.86 41.51
C ARG A 481 1.31 -17.67 42.64
N LYS A 482 2.36 -16.86 42.44
CA LYS A 482 3.33 -16.55 43.50
C LYS A 482 2.68 -15.81 44.68
N ILE A 483 1.79 -14.86 44.39
CA ILE A 483 1.07 -14.11 45.42
C ILE A 483 0.16 -15.04 46.24
N VAL A 484 -0.56 -15.96 45.58
CA VAL A 484 -1.41 -16.95 46.25
C VAL A 484 -0.56 -17.90 47.10
N GLU A 485 0.53 -18.45 46.56
CA GLU A 485 1.46 -19.31 47.32
C GLU A 485 2.05 -18.61 48.56
N GLU A 486 2.35 -17.31 48.47
CA GLU A 486 2.83 -16.52 49.61
C GLU A 486 1.73 -16.31 50.67
N LEU A 487 0.49 -16.03 50.25
CA LEU A 487 -0.65 -15.86 51.14
C LEU A 487 -1.06 -17.16 51.83
N GLU A 488 -0.93 -18.31 51.16
CA GLU A 488 -1.13 -19.65 51.72
C GLU A 488 0.00 -20.04 52.68
N ARG A 489 1.25 -19.62 52.44
CA ARG A 489 2.38 -19.87 53.34
C ARG A 489 2.32 -19.08 54.64
N LEU A 490 1.61 -17.95 54.67
CA LEU A 490 1.34 -17.19 55.90
C LEU A 490 0.33 -17.90 56.82
N GLU A 491 -0.20 -19.06 56.43
CA GLU A 491 -1.10 -19.91 57.21
C GLU A 491 -0.40 -21.07 57.96
N GLN A 492 0.90 -21.33 57.67
CA GLN A 492 1.74 -22.29 58.41
C GLN A 492 2.59 -21.58 59.45
#